data_AF-A0A7Z1Q3K4-F1
#
_entry.id   AF-A0A7Z1Q3K4-F1
#
_cell.length_a   1.000
_cell.length_b   1.000
_cell.length_c   1.000
_cell.angle_alpha   90.00
_cell.angle_beta   90.00
_cell.angle_gamma   90.00
#
_symmetry.space_group_name_H-M   'P 1'
#
loop_
_entity.id
_entity.type
_entity.pdbx_description
1 polymer ?
#
loop_
_entity_poly.entity_id
_entity_poly.type
_entity_poly.pdbx_seq_one_letter_code
_entity_poly.pdbx_strand_id
1 'polypeptide(L)'
;MTAIKTNNNDLVEYLDIVKDLRNYIPIEEYLEKYFKLREDVSVPCSILSEYRSAHTELRSLDQKKRSLIQTFIGELNPVNRASVVASKTTDEEIVSLVIKQRTEAMIEFRLSVEQALEELSQLSSEVNIPKQKRRKMTV
;
A
#
# COMPACT_ATOMS: atom_id res chain seq x y z
N MET A 1 6.09 17.62 6.53
CA MET A 1 5.72 16.27 6.99
C MET A 1 4.69 15.73 6.02
N THR A 2 5.04 14.74 5.20
CA THR A 2 4.03 14.02 4.41
C THR A 2 3.12 13.28 5.40
N ALA A 3 1.81 13.29 5.17
CA ALA A 3 0.88 12.54 6.02
C ALA A 3 1.29 11.06 5.99
N ILE A 4 1.59 10.49 7.16
CA ILE A 4 1.83 9.05 7.28
C ILE A 4 0.53 8.37 6.86
N LYS A 5 0.58 7.51 5.83
CA LYS A 5 -0.58 6.69 5.47
C LYS A 5 -0.91 5.80 6.66
N THR A 6 -2.09 6.01 7.23
CA THR A 6 -2.55 5.30 8.43
C THR A 6 -3.18 3.95 8.09
N ASN A 7 -3.47 3.67 6.81
CA ASN A 7 -4.11 2.44 6.37
C ASN A 7 -3.39 1.80 5.16
N ASN A 8 -3.48 0.47 5.09
CA ASN A 8 -2.90 -0.37 4.02
C ASN A 8 -3.94 -0.80 2.98
N ASN A 9 -5.04 -0.06 2.85
CA ASN A 9 -6.15 -0.43 1.97
C ASN A 9 -5.73 -0.49 0.50
N ASP A 10 -4.81 0.39 0.09
CA ASP A 10 -4.24 0.43 -1.25
C ASP A 10 -3.40 -0.81 -1.59
N LEU A 11 -2.67 -1.36 -0.61
CA LEU A 11 -1.93 -2.62 -0.77
C LEU A 11 -2.88 -3.82 -0.88
N VAL A 12 -3.98 -3.82 -0.11
CA VAL A 12 -5.02 -4.86 -0.21
C VAL A 12 -5.71 -4.78 -1.56
N GLU A 13 -6.11 -3.58 -2.00
CA GLU A 13 -6.70 -3.33 -3.31
C GLU A 13 -5.77 -3.81 -4.44
N TYR A 14 -4.47 -3.52 -4.35
CA TYR A 14 -3.49 -4.02 -5.32
C TYR A 14 -3.48 -5.57 -5.39
N LEU A 15 -3.46 -6.24 -4.23
CA LEU A 15 -3.44 -7.71 -4.19
C LEU A 15 -4.71 -8.32 -4.77
N ASP A 16 -5.87 -7.74 -4.50
CA ASP A 16 -7.14 -8.22 -5.04
C ASP A 16 -7.23 -7.99 -6.55
N ILE A 17 -6.80 -6.83 -7.06
CA ILE A 17 -6.69 -6.59 -8.50
C ILE A 17 -5.75 -7.60 -9.17
N VAL A 18 -4.59 -7.91 -8.58
CA VAL A 18 -3.66 -8.91 -9.15
C VAL A 18 -4.28 -10.31 -9.17
N LYS A 19 -5.05 -10.69 -8.15
CA LYS A 19 -5.79 -11.96 -8.15
C LYS A 19 -6.85 -11.98 -9.24
N ASP A 20 -7.61 -10.90 -9.40
CA ASP A 20 -8.64 -10.80 -10.43
C ASP A 20 -8.02 -10.88 -11.83
N LEU A 21 -6.92 -10.16 -12.06
CA LEU A 21 -6.19 -10.19 -13.33
C LEU A 21 -5.68 -11.60 -13.70
N ARG A 22 -5.34 -12.45 -12.72
CA ARG A 22 -4.96 -13.86 -13.00
C ARG A 22 -6.10 -14.71 -13.54
N ASN A 23 -7.35 -14.30 -13.31
CA ASN A 23 -8.53 -15.01 -13.83
C ASN A 23 -8.77 -14.68 -15.31
N TYR A 24 -8.18 -13.60 -15.82
CA TYR A 24 -8.33 -13.18 -17.21
C TYR A 24 -7.15 -13.64 -18.07
N ILE A 25 -7.44 -13.88 -19.35
CA ILE A 25 -6.44 -14.09 -20.39
C ILE A 25 -5.67 -12.77 -20.61
N PRO A 26 -4.35 -12.79 -20.90
CA PRO A 26 -3.58 -11.59 -21.25
C PRO A 26 -4.22 -10.76 -22.36
N ILE A 27 -4.01 -9.44 -22.34
CA ILE A 27 -4.75 -8.50 -23.20
C ILE A 27 -4.48 -8.72 -24.69
N GLU A 28 -3.29 -9.21 -25.06
CA GLU A 28 -2.91 -9.53 -26.43
C GLU A 28 -3.67 -10.73 -26.98
N GLU A 29 -3.67 -11.84 -26.22
CA GLU A 29 -4.43 -13.06 -26.55
C GLU A 29 -5.92 -12.79 -26.61
N TYR A 30 -6.39 -11.90 -25.73
CA TYR A 30 -7.77 -11.45 -25.72
C TYR A 30 -8.16 -10.75 -27.03
N LEU A 31 -7.34 -9.82 -27.52
CA LEU A 31 -7.59 -9.10 -28.77
C LEU A 31 -7.61 -10.05 -29.96
N GLU A 32 -6.69 -11.01 -30.01
CA GLU A 32 -6.65 -12.01 -31.08
C GLU A 32 -7.95 -12.85 -31.13
N LYS A 33 -8.42 -13.30 -29.97
CA LYS A 33 -9.69 -14.02 -29.84
C LYS A 33 -10.89 -13.16 -30.25
N TYR A 34 -10.91 -11.87 -29.89
CA TYR A 34 -11.97 -10.94 -30.33
C TYR A 34 -12.02 -10.83 -31.85
N PHE A 35 -10.87 -10.61 -32.50
CA PHE A 35 -10.81 -10.44 -33.94
C PHE A 35 -11.32 -11.69 -34.67
N LYS A 36 -10.93 -12.88 -34.21
CA LYS A 36 -11.43 -14.16 -34.74
C LYS A 36 -12.96 -14.27 -34.61
N LEU A 37 -13.52 -13.93 -33.45
CA LEU A 37 -14.97 -13.96 -33.21
C LEU A 37 -15.73 -12.94 -34.05
N ARG A 38 -15.12 -11.80 -34.37
CA ARG A 38 -15.73 -10.74 -35.17
C ARG A 38 -15.73 -11.06 -36.67
N GLU A 39 -14.75 -11.83 -37.15
CA GLU A 39 -14.68 -12.28 -38.54
C GLU A 39 -15.73 -13.36 -38.85
N ASP A 40 -16.13 -14.14 -37.85
CA ASP A 40 -17.19 -15.13 -38.00
C ASP A 40 -18.59 -14.50 -37.99
N VAL A 41 -19.21 -14.45 -39.17
CA VAL A 41 -20.57 -13.93 -39.40
C VAL A 41 -21.63 -14.71 -38.62
N SER A 42 -21.35 -15.95 -38.22
CA SER A 42 -22.28 -16.79 -37.44
C SER A 42 -22.33 -16.41 -35.96
N VAL A 43 -21.40 -15.60 -35.45
CA VAL A 43 -21.34 -15.25 -34.02
C VAL A 43 -22.39 -14.18 -33.69
N PRO A 44 -23.31 -14.45 -32.74
CA PRO A 44 -24.29 -13.45 -32.31
C PRO A 44 -23.64 -12.22 -31.68
N CYS A 45 -24.24 -11.04 -31.93
CA CYS A 45 -23.77 -9.78 -31.34
C CYS A 45 -23.81 -9.75 -29.80
N SER A 46 -24.66 -10.56 -29.16
CA SER A 46 -24.69 -10.70 -27.70
C SER A 46 -23.34 -11.19 -27.16
N ILE A 47 -22.77 -12.22 -27.77
CA ILE A 47 -21.47 -12.79 -27.41
C ILE A 47 -20.35 -11.75 -27.61
N LEU A 48 -20.38 -11.03 -28.74
CA LEU A 48 -19.41 -9.95 -29.01
C LEU A 48 -19.51 -8.81 -27.98
N SER A 49 -20.72 -8.52 -27.50
CA SER A 49 -20.96 -7.49 -26.48
C SER A 49 -20.44 -7.92 -25.10
N GLU A 50 -20.66 -9.17 -24.71
CA GLU A 50 -20.13 -9.76 -23.47
C GLU A 50 -18.61 -9.76 -23.47
N TYR A 51 -18.02 -10.16 -24.61
CA TYR A 51 -16.58 -10.04 -24.83
C TYR A 51 -16.18 -8.58 -24.60
N ARG A 52 -16.68 -7.62 -25.38
CA ARG A 52 -16.33 -6.21 -25.23
C ARG A 52 -16.43 -5.67 -23.78
N SER A 53 -17.43 -6.10 -23.01
CA SER A 53 -17.56 -5.76 -21.58
C SER A 53 -16.41 -6.33 -20.75
N ALA A 54 -16.10 -7.62 -20.87
CA ALA A 54 -14.98 -8.27 -20.19
C ALA A 54 -13.63 -7.60 -20.53
N HIS A 55 -13.42 -7.17 -21.79
CA HIS A 55 -12.23 -6.38 -22.16
C HIS A 55 -12.11 -5.08 -21.37
N THR A 56 -13.24 -4.41 -21.21
CA THR A 56 -13.31 -3.08 -20.58
C THR A 56 -12.98 -3.21 -19.09
N GLU A 57 -13.47 -4.26 -18.45
CA GLU A 57 -13.14 -4.60 -17.07
C GLU A 57 -11.65 -4.95 -16.92
N LEU A 58 -11.12 -5.85 -17.75
CA LEU A 58 -9.70 -6.22 -17.77
C LEU A 58 -8.79 -4.99 -17.91
N ARG A 59 -9.09 -4.12 -18.88
CA ARG A 59 -8.33 -2.88 -19.11
C ARG A 59 -8.42 -1.92 -17.93
N SER A 60 -9.61 -1.82 -17.31
CA SER A 60 -9.81 -0.96 -16.14
C SER A 60 -9.02 -1.44 -14.94
N LEU A 61 -8.96 -2.77 -14.71
CA LEU A 61 -8.17 -3.38 -13.65
C LEU A 61 -6.67 -3.18 -13.89
N ASP A 62 -6.17 -3.40 -15.10
CA ASP A 62 -4.76 -3.17 -15.43
C ASP A 62 -4.37 -1.70 -15.23
N GLN A 63 -5.23 -0.77 -15.66
CA GLN A 63 -5.01 0.66 -15.46
C GLN A 63 -4.95 1.02 -13.96
N LYS A 64 -5.88 0.51 -13.15
CA LYS A 64 -5.86 0.72 -11.68
C LYS A 64 -4.60 0.16 -11.06
N LYS A 65 -4.18 -1.06 -11.44
CA LYS A 65 -2.93 -1.68 -10.99
C LYS A 65 -1.74 -0.74 -11.27
N ARG A 66 -1.61 -0.24 -12.51
CA ARG A 66 -0.54 0.69 -12.89
C ARG A 66 -0.57 1.98 -12.08
N SER A 67 -1.74 2.55 -11.85
CA SER A 67 -1.90 3.76 -11.03
C SER A 67 -1.49 3.54 -9.57
N LEU A 68 -1.82 2.38 -8.99
CA LEU A 68 -1.36 2.00 -7.64
C LEU A 68 0.16 1.87 -7.58
N ILE A 69 0.78 1.19 -8.55
CA ILE A 69 2.24 1.09 -8.64
C ILE A 69 2.89 2.48 -8.75
N GLN A 70 2.35 3.39 -9.57
CA GLN A 70 2.87 4.76 -9.64
C GLN A 70 2.76 5.51 -8.30
N THR A 71 1.67 5.29 -7.58
CA THR A 71 1.46 5.86 -6.24
C THR A 71 2.48 5.30 -5.24
N PHE A 72 2.73 3.99 -5.28
CA PHE A 72 3.74 3.30 -4.46
C PHE A 72 5.15 3.81 -4.75
N ILE A 73 5.52 3.95 -6.02
CA ILE A 73 6.79 4.59 -6.42
C ILE A 73 6.88 6.04 -5.88
N GLY A 74 5.76 6.75 -5.82
CA GLY A 74 5.68 8.10 -5.24
C GLY A 74 5.91 8.15 -3.73
N GLU A 75 5.48 7.11 -3.01
CA GLU A 75 5.60 6.99 -1.55
C GLU A 75 7.00 6.59 -1.11
N LEU A 76 7.69 5.77 -1.91
CA LEU A 76 9.08 5.43 -1.66
C LEU A 76 9.91 6.73 -1.65
N ASN A 77 10.54 7.02 -0.51
CA ASN A 77 11.33 8.22 -0.21
C ASN A 77 12.31 8.54 -1.36
N PRO A 78 12.59 9.80 -1.74
CA PRO A 78 13.51 10.16 -2.84
C PRO A 78 14.82 9.36 -2.90
N VAL A 79 15.40 8.98 -1.76
CA VAL A 79 16.60 8.12 -1.68
C VAL A 79 16.36 6.73 -2.31
N ASN A 80 15.19 6.12 -2.06
CA ASN A 80 14.77 4.85 -2.66
C ASN A 80 14.14 5.04 -4.04
N ARG A 81 13.48 6.17 -4.29
CA ARG A 81 12.83 6.48 -5.57
C ARG A 81 13.83 6.49 -6.73
N ALA A 82 15.02 7.07 -6.52
CA ALA A 82 16.09 7.05 -7.51
C ALA A 82 16.61 5.63 -7.79
N SER A 83 16.74 4.79 -6.76
CA SER A 83 17.14 3.38 -6.92
C SER A 83 16.07 2.56 -7.64
N VAL A 84 14.79 2.71 -7.28
CA VAL A 84 13.65 2.00 -7.87
C VAL A 84 13.39 2.44 -9.30
N VAL A 85 13.47 3.74 -9.60
CA VAL A 85 13.28 4.27 -10.96
C VAL A 85 14.49 3.98 -11.87
N ALA A 86 15.70 3.90 -11.33
CA ALA A 86 16.91 3.56 -12.10
C ALA A 86 17.06 2.05 -12.37
N SER A 87 16.35 1.19 -11.64
CA SER A 87 16.42 -0.26 -11.78
C SER A 87 15.16 -0.82 -12.42
N LYS A 88 15.29 -1.92 -13.18
CA LYS A 88 14.17 -2.68 -13.78
C LYS A 88 13.39 -3.46 -12.71
N THR A 89 13.05 -2.80 -11.60
CA THR A 89 12.35 -3.44 -10.48
C THR A 89 10.97 -3.88 -10.91
N THR A 90 10.58 -5.09 -10.51
CA THR A 90 9.26 -5.63 -10.83
C THR A 90 8.19 -5.00 -9.95
N ASP A 91 6.93 -5.04 -10.38
CA ASP A 91 5.80 -4.57 -9.56
C ASP A 91 5.78 -5.20 -8.16
N GLU A 92 6.20 -6.47 -8.05
CA GLU A 92 6.27 -7.23 -6.81
C GLU A 92 7.36 -6.71 -5.86
N GLU A 93 8.53 -6.38 -6.39
CA GLU A 93 9.62 -5.77 -5.62
C GLU A 93 9.23 -4.39 -5.10
N ILE A 94 8.57 -3.57 -5.93
CA ILE A 94 8.06 -2.24 -5.53
C ILE A 94 7.10 -2.38 -4.35
N VAL A 95 6.15 -3.31 -4.44
CA VAL A 95 5.17 -3.56 -3.37
C VAL A 95 5.84 -4.08 -2.11
N SER A 96 6.81 -4.99 -2.24
CA SER A 96 7.57 -5.50 -1.09
C SER A 96 8.34 -4.38 -0.37
N LEU A 97 8.93 -3.44 -1.11
CA LEU A 97 9.63 -2.29 -0.54
C LEU A 97 8.68 -1.36 0.21
N VAL A 98 7.50 -1.09 -0.36
CA VAL A 98 6.47 -0.27 0.33
C VAL A 98 6.02 -0.93 1.62
N ILE A 99 5.71 -2.23 1.59
CA ILE A 99 5.32 -2.97 2.79
C ILE A 99 6.42 -2.83 3.85
N LYS A 100 7.68 -3.08 3.47
CA LYS A 100 8.82 -2.95 4.38
C LYS A 100 8.91 -1.56 4.99
N GLN A 101 8.90 -0.51 4.18
CA GLN A 101 8.99 0.88 4.65
C GLN A 101 7.85 1.23 5.62
N ARG A 102 6.61 0.84 5.32
CA ARG A 102 5.47 1.09 6.21
C ARG A 102 5.58 0.32 7.53
N THR A 103 6.05 -0.93 7.48
CA THR A 103 6.26 -1.72 8.71
C THR A 103 7.36 -1.14 9.59
N GLU A 104 8.46 -0.69 8.99
CA GLU A 104 9.56 -0.02 9.72
C GLU A 104 9.06 1.27 10.39
N ALA A 105 8.37 2.15 9.64
CA ALA A 105 7.80 3.37 10.19
C ALA A 105 6.79 3.11 11.33
N MET A 106 5.97 2.06 11.22
CA MET A 106 5.04 1.66 12.28
C MET A 106 5.78 1.17 13.53
N ILE A 107 6.85 0.38 13.37
CA ILE A 107 7.68 -0.11 14.48
C ILE A 107 8.38 1.07 15.17
N GLU A 108 8.98 1.99 14.41
CA GLU A 108 9.62 3.19 14.95
C GLU A 108 8.64 4.05 15.73
N PHE A 109 7.44 4.28 15.18
CA PHE A 109 6.38 5.01 15.88
C PHE A 109 6.00 4.33 17.19
N ARG A 110 5.79 3.01 17.19
CA ARG A 110 5.48 2.24 18.39
C ARG A 110 6.56 2.38 19.45
N LEU A 111 7.83 2.21 19.08
CA LEU A 111 8.96 2.35 20.00
C LEU A 111 9.03 3.77 20.60
N SER A 112 8.77 4.80 19.78
CA SER A 112 8.71 6.19 20.24
C SER A 112 7.59 6.42 21.26
N VAL A 113 6.42 5.82 21.06
CA VAL A 113 5.32 5.88 22.03
C VAL A 113 5.67 5.16 23.34
N GLU A 114 6.26 3.96 23.26
CA GLU A 114 6.69 3.21 24.43
C GLU A 114 7.72 4.00 25.26
N GLN A 115 8.70 4.63 24.60
CA GLN A 115 9.68 5.50 25.26
C GLN A 115 9.02 6.71 25.94
N ALA A 116 8.09 7.39 25.28
CA ALA A 116 7.41 8.55 25.87
C ALA A 116 6.59 8.16 27.11
N LEU A 117 5.97 6.98 27.12
CA LEU A 117 5.26 6.48 28.30
C LEU A 117 6.20 6.15 29.46
N GLU A 118 7.37 5.60 29.17
CA GLU A 118 8.41 5.33 30.17
C GLU A 118 8.92 6.64 30.80
N GLU A 119 9.17 7.67 29.99
CA GLU A 119 9.55 9.00 30.48
C GLU A 119 8.47 9.59 31.40
N LEU A 120 7.18 9.48 31.03
CA LEU A 120 6.07 9.95 31.86
C LEU A 120 5.95 9.15 33.17
N SER A 121 6.23 7.84 33.14
CA SER A 121 6.26 6.98 34.32
C SER A 121 7.34 7.42 35.31
N GLN A 122 8.55 7.69 34.80
CA GLN A 122 9.68 8.19 35.60
C GLN A 122 9.35 9.53 36.25
N LEU A 123 8.83 10.50 35.49
CA LEU A 123 8.39 11.80 36.01
C LEU A 123 7.29 11.66 37.08
N SER A 124 6.32 10.77 36.89
CA SER A 124 5.27 10.49 37.88
C SER A 124 5.85 9.93 39.19
N SER A 125 6.86 9.07 39.10
CA SER A 125 7.54 8.51 40.27
C SER A 125 8.30 9.58 41.06
N GLU A 126 8.93 10.54 40.38
CA GLU A 126 9.63 11.67 41.00
C GLU A 126 8.66 12.65 41.68
N VAL A 127 7.48 12.87 41.09
CA VAL A 127 6.44 13.75 41.68
C VAL A 127 5.83 13.13 42.95
N ASN A 128 5.82 11.80 43.07
CA ASN A 128 5.30 11.07 44.22
C ASN A 128 6.28 10.93 45.40
N ILE A 129 7.45 11.60 45.36
CA ILE A 129 8.33 11.67 46.54
C ILE A 129 7.51 12.32 47.68
N PRO A 130 7.33 11.62 48.84
CA PRO A 130 6.55 12.17 49.94
C PRO A 130 7.22 13.46 50.39
N LYS A 131 6.47 14.58 50.33
CA LYS A 131 6.88 15.87 50.90
C LYS A 131 7.34 15.61 52.33
N GLN A 132 8.65 15.49 52.53
CA GLN A 132 9.22 15.20 53.84
C GLN A 132 8.66 16.23 54.82
N LYS A 133 8.08 15.74 55.93
CA LYS A 133 7.64 16.57 57.05
C LYS A 133 8.81 17.48 57.43
N ARG A 134 8.73 18.75 57.02
CA ARG A 134 9.58 19.81 57.55
C ARG A 134 9.36 19.83 59.06
N ARG A 135 10.30 19.26 59.82
CA ARG A 135 10.35 19.43 61.27
C ARG A 135 10.51 20.93 61.51
N LYS A 136 9.48 21.56 62.05
CA LYS A 136 9.56 22.94 62.53
C LYS A 136 10.60 22.96 63.66
N MET A 137 11.68 23.70 63.43
CA MET A 137 12.61 24.10 64.49
C MET A 137 11.83 25.02 65.43
N THR A 138 11.69 24.63 66.69
CA THR A 138 11.15 25.50 67.74
C THR A 138 12.36 26.19 68.38
N VAL A 139 12.32 27.52 68.44
CA VAL A 139 13.34 28.40 69.03
C VAL A 139 13.33 28.28 70.55
#